data_AF-A0A7U9QY15-F1
#
_entry.id   AF-A0A7U9QY15-F1
#
_cell.length_a   1.000
_cell.length_b   1.000
_cell.length_c   1.000
_cell.angle_alpha   90.00
_cell.angle_beta   90.00
_cell.angle_gamma   90.00
#
_symmetry.space_group_name_H-M   'P 1'
#
loop_
_entity.id
_entity.type
_entity.pdbx_description
1 polymer ?
#
loop_
_entity_poly.entity_id
_entity_poly.type
_entity_poly.pdbx_seq_one_letter_code
_entity_poly.pdbx_strand_id
1 'polypeptide(L)' 'MFISIAILFIICGILLLLKTKKMPKEQGLHIITGVGAIVLIILGVILTYCILSGKIVLPLH' A
#
# COMPACT_ATOMS: atom_id res chain seq x y z
N MET A 1 -7.18 -5.55 14.40
CA MET A 1 -6.53 -6.39 13.37
C MET A 1 -6.47 -5.71 12.00
N PHE A 2 -7.59 -5.21 11.45
CA PHE A 2 -7.65 -4.68 10.08
C PHE A 2 -6.96 -3.32 9.86
N ILE A 3 -7.01 -2.41 10.83
CA ILE A 3 -6.27 -1.14 10.76
C ILE A 3 -4.76 -1.42 10.69
N SER A 4 -4.28 -2.42 11.45
CA SER A 4 -2.88 -2.86 11.43
C SER A 4 -2.46 -3.38 10.05
N ILE A 5 -3.35 -4.11 9.36
CA ILE A 5 -3.13 -4.59 7.99
C ILE A 5 -3.06 -3.41 7.01
N ALA A 6 -3.96 -2.43 7.13
CA ALA A 6 -3.95 -1.26 6.27
C ALA A 6 -2.68 -0.42 6.43
N ILE A 7 -2.21 -0.25 7.67
CA ILE A 7 -0.93 0.38 7.98
C ILE A 7 0.25 -0.40 7.37
N LEU A 8 0.24 -1.73 7.48
CA LEU A 8 1.25 -2.60 6.85
C LEU A 8 1.31 -2.42 5.33
N PHE A 9 0.16 -2.31 4.65
CA PHE A 9 0.11 -2.04 3.21
C PHE A 9 0.76 -0.70 2.84
N ILE A 10 0.47 0.35 3.61
CA ILE A 10 1.05 1.69 3.39
C ILE A 10 2.57 1.65 3.61
N ILE A 11 3.03 1.05 4.71
CA ILE A 11 4.47 0.91 5.01
C ILE A 11 5.19 0.12 3.92
N CYS A 12 4.59 -0.99 3.47
CA CYS A 12 5.16 -1.85 2.43
C CYS A 12 5.27 -1.09 1.09
N GLY A 13 4.23 -0.34 0.71
CA GLY A 13 4.27 0.51 -0.47
C GLY A 13 5.33 1.61 -0.40
N ILE A 14 5.51 2.26 0.76
CA ILE A 14 6.57 3.26 0.97
C ILE A 14 7.96 2.62 0.87
N LEU A 15 8.17 1.45 1.48
CA LEU A 15 9.42 0.69 1.39
C LEU A 15 9.75 0.29 -0.05
N LEU A 16 8.75 -0.15 -0.81
CA LEU A 16 8.91 -0.47 -2.23
C LEU A 16 9.31 0.78 -3.02
N LEU A 17 8.66 1.92 -2.81
CA LEU A 17 9.04 3.19 -3.45
C LEU A 17 10.48 3.61 -3.13
N LEU A 18 10.90 3.48 -1.87
CA LEU A 18 12.28 3.77 -1.44
C LEU A 18 13.28 2.84 -2.11
N LYS A 19 12.94 1.55 -2.26
CA LYS A 19 13.78 0.55 -2.93
C LYS A 19 13.85 0.79 -4.44
N THR A 20 12.72 1.14 -5.06
CA THR A 20 12.63 1.52 -6.48
C THR A 20 13.52 2.71 -6.77
N LYS A 21 13.53 3.74 -5.92
CA LYS A 21 14.45 4.90 -6.06
C LYS A 21 15.94 4.54 -6.11
N LYS A 22 16.34 3.42 -5.52
CA LYS A 22 17.72 2.92 -5.50
C LYS A 22 18.04 1.97 -6.66
N MET A 23 17.03 1.53 -7.43
CA MET A 23 17.24 0.66 -8.59
C MET A 23 17.67 1.47 -9.82
N PRO A 24 18.59 0.95 -10.65
CA PRO A 24 18.99 1.58 -11.90
C PRO A 24 17.77 1.69 -12.85
N LYS A 25 17.55 2.89 -13.40
CA LYS A 25 16.39 3.25 -14.23
C LYS A 25 16.28 2.46 -15.53
N GLU A 26 17.34 1.75 -15.92
CA GLU A 26 17.40 0.93 -17.14
C GLU A 26 16.60 -0.37 -17.04
N GLN A 27 16.29 -0.82 -15.82
CA GLN A 27 15.42 -1.97 -15.64
C GLN A 27 13.96 -1.52 -15.75
N GLY A 28 13.24 -1.97 -16.78
CA GLY A 28 11.77 -1.78 -16.88
C GLY A 28 11.00 -2.25 -15.64
N LEU A 29 11.63 -3.12 -14.83
CA LEU A 29 11.20 -3.53 -13.49
C LEU A 29 11.01 -2.34 -12.52
N HIS A 30 11.78 -1.25 -12.66
CA HIS A 30 11.64 -0.04 -11.85
C HIS A 30 10.25 0.58 -12.02
N ILE A 31 9.74 0.65 -13.26
CA ILE A 31 8.41 1.23 -13.54
C ILE A 31 7.31 0.35 -12.96
N ILE A 32 7.39 -0.97 -13.20
CA ILE A 32 6.40 -1.94 -12.69
C ILE A 32 6.37 -1.93 -11.16
N THR A 33 7.55 -1.92 -10.52
CA THR A 33 7.66 -1.89 -9.05
C THR A 33 7.15 -0.57 -8.48
N GLY A 34 7.41 0.56 -9.16
CA GLY A 34 6.90 1.87 -8.75
C GLY A 34 5.37 1.96 -8.85
N VAL A 35 4.80 1.49 -9.97
CA VAL A 35 3.33 1.44 -10.15
C VAL A 35 2.69 0.51 -9.12
N GLY A 36 3.27 -0.68 -8.90
CA GLY A 36 2.79 -1.62 -7.89
C GLY A 36 2.81 -1.03 -6.47
N ALA A 37 3.85 -0.28 -6.12
CA ALA A 37 3.94 0.39 -4.82
C ALA A 37 2.85 1.46 -4.63
N ILE A 38 2.57 2.26 -5.67
CA ILE A 38 1.51 3.29 -5.63
C ILE A 38 0.13 2.64 -5.46
N VAL A 39 -0.16 1.57 -6.21
CA VAL A 39 -1.42 0.82 -6.08
C VAL A 39 -1.58 0.26 -4.66
N LEU A 40 -0.52 -0.29 -4.07
CA LEU A 40 -0.52 -0.79 -2.69
C LEU A 40 -0.90 0.30 -1.67
N ILE A 41 -0.34 1.50 -1.82
CA ILE A 41 -0.63 2.64 -0.92
C ILE A 41 -2.09 3.08 -1.07
N ILE A 42 -2.57 3.24 -2.30
CA ILE A 42 -3.95 3.63 -2.57
C ILE A 42 -4.92 2.62 -1.95
N LEU A 43 -4.64 1.31 -2.11
CA LEU A 43 -5.45 0.25 -1.52
C LEU A 43 -5.48 0.32 0.00
N GLY A 44 -4.32 0.54 0.64
CA GLY A 44 -4.21 0.71 2.09
C GLY A 44 -4.96 1.94 2.61
N VAL A 45 -4.90 3.07 1.89
CA VAL A 45 -5.63 4.30 2.23
C VAL A 45 -7.15 4.10 2.10
N ILE A 46 -7.62 3.48 1.02
CA ILE A 46 -9.05 3.18 0.82
C ILE A 46 -9.55 2.25 1.93
N LEU A 47 -8.80 1.19 2.26
CA LEU A 47 -9.16 0.31 3.37
C LEU A 47 -9.26 1.07 4.69
N THR A 48 -8.27 1.90 4.99
CA THR A 48 -8.25 2.71 6.22
C THR A 48 -9.46 3.65 6.28
N TYR A 49 -9.75 4.35 5.18
CA TYR A 49 -10.89 5.25 5.07
C TYR A 49 -12.23 4.51 5.24
N CYS A 50 -12.38 3.36 4.61
CA CYS A 50 -13.61 2.58 4.69
C CYS A 50 -13.84 1.99 6.09
N ILE A 51 -12.78 1.64 6.82
CA ILE A 51 -12.85 1.27 8.24
C ILE A 51 -13.25 2.49 9.09
N LEU A 52 -12.58 3.63 8.89
CA LEU A 52 -12.80 4.84 9.68
C LEU A 52 -14.19 5.45 9.46
N SER A 53 -14.69 5.38 8.23
CA SER A 53 -16.03 5.83 7.84
C SER A 53 -17.14 4.89 8.31
N GLY A 54 -16.81 3.77 8.98
CA GLY A 54 -17.79 2.79 9.45
C GLY A 54 -18.57 2.08 8.33
N LYS A 55 -18.20 2.31 7.06
CA LYS A 55 -18.85 1.69 5.88
C LYS A 55 -18.54 0.21 5.75
N ILE A 56 -17.43 -0.23 6.34
CA ILE A 56 -17.17 -1.65 6.50
C ILE A 56 -17.40 -1.99 7.98
N VAL A 57 -18.56 -2.56 8.27
CA VAL A 57 -18.81 -3.28 9.52
C VAL A 57 -18.10 -4.62 9.37
N LEU A 58 -16.79 -4.64 9.68
CA LEU A 58 -16.06 -5.89 9.66
C LEU A 58 -16.54 -6.75 10.84
N PRO A 59 -16.84 -8.04 10.61
CA PRO A 59 -17.22 -8.95 11.69
C PRO A 59 -16.06 -8.97 12.69
N LEU A 60 -16.35 -8.43 13.87
CA LEU A 60 -15.47 -8.39 15.02
C LEU A 60 -15.52 -9.79 15.66
N HIS A 61 -14.97 -10.80 14.97
CA HIS A 61 -14.94 -12.16 15.46
C HIS A 61 -13.57 -12.51 16.04
#